data_AF-A0A836A4L2-F1
#
_entry.id   AF-A0A836A4L2-F1
#
_cell.length_a   1.000
_cell.length_b   1.000
_cell.length_c   1.000
_cell.angle_alpha   90.00
_cell.angle_beta   90.00
_cell.angle_gamma   90.00
#
_symmetry.space_group_name_H-M   'P 1'
#
loop_
_entity.id
_entity.type
_entity.pdbx_description
1 polymer ?
#
loop_
_entity_poly.entity_id
_entity_poly.type
_entity_poly.pdbx_seq_one_letter_code
_entity_poly.pdbx_strand_id
1 'polypeptide(L)'
;MQRSSKMEFFQKLGYSREDVARVLGKLGEDALVNDVLQELIQTGSRPSAHEGSAAPLLVPRGSCGTLDSSQCGLGVDSREDSGDPASSLRPIVIDGSNVAMR
;
A
#
# COMPACT_ATOMS: atom_id res chain seq x y z
N MET A 1 -4.47 -33.99 16.25
CA MET A 1 -3.61 -33.46 15.17
C MET A 1 -4.23 -32.32 14.36
N GLN A 2 -5.56 -32.14 14.32
CA GLN A 2 -6.21 -31.10 13.50
C GLN A 2 -6.02 -29.66 13.99
N ARG A 3 -5.87 -29.42 15.30
CA ARG A 3 -5.80 -28.06 15.86
C ARG A 3 -4.63 -27.23 15.32
N SER A 4 -3.43 -27.83 15.22
CA SER A 4 -2.26 -27.15 14.66
C SER A 4 -2.43 -26.84 13.17
N SER A 5 -2.99 -27.78 12.39
CA SER A 5 -3.27 -27.56 10.96
C SER A 5 -4.28 -26.43 10.74
N LYS A 6 -5.34 -26.37 11.56
CA LYS A 6 -6.36 -25.31 11.50
C LYS A 6 -5.76 -23.94 11.84
N MET A 7 -4.87 -23.88 12.83
CA MET A 7 -4.18 -22.64 13.21
C MET A 7 -3.28 -22.11 12.08
N GLU A 8 -2.50 -22.99 11.44
CA GLU A 8 -1.66 -22.62 10.29
C GLU A 8 -2.49 -22.10 9.11
N PHE A 9 -3.66 -22.69 8.85
CA PHE A 9 -4.56 -22.23 7.80
C PHE A 9 -5.01 -20.78 8.02
N PHE A 10 -5.44 -20.41 9.23
CA PHE A 10 -5.89 -19.04 9.51
C PHE A 10 -4.75 -18.02 9.52
N GLN A 11 -3.54 -18.41 9.96
CA GLN A 11 -2.37 -17.55 9.86
C GLN A 11 -2.03 -17.23 8.40
N LYS A 12 -2.13 -18.23 7.50
CA LYS A 12 -1.92 -18.02 6.06
C LYS A 12 -2.98 -17.11 5.42
N LEU A 13 -4.18 -17.05 5.99
CA LEU A 13 -5.22 -16.10 5.59
C LEU A 13 -4.98 -14.68 6.13
N GLY A 14 -3.99 -14.49 6.99
CA GLY A 14 -3.65 -13.20 7.59
C GLY A 14 -4.32 -12.92 8.94
N TYR A 15 -5.05 -13.88 9.52
CA TYR A 15 -5.63 -13.70 10.85
C TYR A 15 -4.57 -13.87 11.94
N SER A 16 -4.70 -13.05 12.99
CA SER A 16 -3.83 -13.12 14.17
C SER A 16 -4.05 -14.43 14.94
N ARG A 17 -3.01 -14.88 15.64
CA ARG A 17 -3.10 -16.14 16.41
C ARG A 17 -4.05 -16.01 17.58
N GLU A 18 -4.10 -14.84 18.19
CA GLU A 18 -4.94 -14.47 19.31
C GLU A 18 -6.44 -14.43 18.95
N ASP A 19 -6.81 -13.89 17.79
CA ASP A 19 -8.22 -13.82 17.38
C ASP A 19 -8.75 -15.22 17.04
N VAL A 20 -7.96 -16.01 16.31
CA VAL A 20 -8.30 -17.41 15.99
C VAL A 20 -8.40 -18.26 17.25
N ALA A 21 -7.48 -18.10 18.22
CA ALA A 21 -7.54 -18.82 19.49
C ALA A 21 -8.78 -18.44 20.31
N ARG A 22 -9.16 -17.16 20.31
CA ARG A 22 -10.37 -16.67 20.99
C ARG A 22 -11.63 -17.29 20.38
N VAL A 23 -11.74 -17.27 19.04
CA VAL A 23 -12.87 -17.84 18.31
C VAL A 23 -12.94 -19.36 18.51
N LEU A 24 -11.81 -20.05 18.45
CA LEU A 24 -11.72 -21.49 18.76
C LEU A 24 -12.11 -21.82 20.19
N GLY A 25 -11.80 -20.95 21.16
CA GLY A 25 -12.25 -21.11 22.54
C GLY A 25 -13.77 -20.95 22.69
N LYS A 26 -14.40 -20.14 21.83
CA LYS A 26 -15.86 -19.93 21.81
C LYS A 26 -16.62 -21.06 21.12
N LEU A 27 -16.21 -21.45 19.92
CA LEU A 27 -16.91 -22.48 19.14
C LEU A 27 -16.47 -23.93 19.45
N GLY A 28 -15.31 -24.11 20.09
CA GLY A 28 -14.73 -25.42 20.37
C GLY A 28 -13.71 -25.88 19.32
N GLU A 29 -12.93 -26.91 19.67
CA GLU A 29 -11.88 -27.47 18.80
C GLU A 29 -12.44 -28.06 17.51
N ASP A 30 -13.62 -28.67 17.60
CA ASP A 30 -14.32 -29.36 16.51
C ASP A 30 -15.10 -28.42 15.58
N ALA A 31 -15.08 -27.10 15.84
CA ALA A 31 -15.76 -26.12 15.01
C ALA A 31 -15.29 -26.19 13.55
N LEU A 32 -16.23 -26.14 12.61
CA LEU A 32 -15.90 -26.19 11.19
C LEU A 32 -15.11 -24.94 10.79
N VAL A 33 -14.30 -25.07 9.73
CA VAL A 33 -13.51 -23.94 9.21
C VAL A 33 -14.42 -22.77 8.83
N ASN A 34 -15.59 -23.05 8.23
CA ASN A 34 -16.56 -22.03 7.87
C ASN A 34 -17.13 -21.29 9.08
N ASP A 35 -17.47 -22.00 10.15
CA ASP A 35 -18.03 -21.38 11.35
C ASP A 35 -17.00 -20.44 12.01
N VAL A 36 -15.73 -20.86 12.03
CA VAL A 36 -14.62 -20.04 12.53
C VAL A 36 -14.38 -18.81 11.64
N LEU A 37 -14.41 -18.97 10.32
CA LEU A 37 -14.32 -17.83 9.37
C LEU A 37 -15.47 -16.85 9.59
N GLN A 38 -16.69 -17.36 9.71
CA GLN A 38 -17.87 -16.55 9.91
C GLN A 38 -17.79 -15.74 11.21
N GLU A 39 -17.38 -16.36 12.33
CA GLU A 39 -17.22 -15.66 13.61
C GLU A 39 -16.10 -14.61 13.53
N LEU A 40 -14.97 -14.91 12.88
CA LEU A 40 -13.86 -13.95 12.69
C LEU A 40 -14.33 -12.71 11.91
N ILE A 41 -15.14 -12.89 10.86
CA ILE A 41 -15.72 -11.80 10.08
C ILE A 41 -16.73 -11.01 10.93
N GLN A 42 -17.62 -11.70 11.66
CA GLN A 42 -18.64 -11.05 12.49
C GLN A 42 -18.04 -10.24 13.65
N THR A 43 -16.94 -10.73 14.24
CA THR A 43 -16.22 -10.01 15.30
C THR A 43 -15.34 -8.88 14.77
N GLY A 44 -15.27 -8.70 13.45
CA GLY A 44 -14.48 -7.64 12.83
C GLY A 44 -12.97 -7.89 12.86
N SER A 45 -12.54 -9.14 13.06
CA SER A 45 -11.13 -9.52 12.95
C SER A 45 -10.73 -9.36 11.50
N ARG A 46 -9.83 -8.40 11.22
CA ARG A 46 -9.36 -8.17 9.85
C ARG A 46 -8.08 -8.97 9.66
N PRO A 47 -7.94 -9.73 8.56
CA PRO A 47 -6.67 -10.32 8.24
C PRO A 47 -5.67 -9.18 8.00
N SER A 48 -4.63 -9.11 8.83
CA SER A 48 -3.53 -8.21 8.57
C SER A 48 -2.88 -8.67 7.27
N ALA A 49 -2.79 -7.79 6.28
CA ALA A 49 -1.86 -8.01 5.18
C ALA A 49 -0.51 -8.28 5.83
N HIS A 50 0.09 -9.43 5.52
CA HIS A 50 1.35 -9.82 6.10
C HIS A 50 2.40 -8.78 5.69
N GLU A 51 2.70 -7.83 6.58
CA GLU A 51 3.81 -6.88 6.50
C GLU A 51 5.16 -7.63 6.67
N GLY A 52 5.28 -8.81 6.05
CA GLY A 52 6.41 -9.73 6.12
C GLY A 52 7.12 -9.90 4.78
N SER A 53 6.61 -9.30 3.70
CA SER A 53 7.42 -9.06 2.52
C SER A 53 7.81 -7.60 2.56
N ALA A 54 9.10 -7.31 2.75
CA ALA A 54 9.67 -5.97 2.69
C ALA A 54 9.10 -5.26 1.47
N ALA A 55 8.08 -4.41 1.67
CA ALA A 55 7.62 -3.52 0.64
C ALA A 55 8.87 -2.72 0.23
N PRO A 56 9.25 -2.70 -1.06
CA PRO A 56 10.44 -2.00 -1.47
C PRO A 56 10.30 -0.55 -1.01
N LEU A 57 11.23 -0.13 -0.15
CA LEU A 57 11.23 1.22 0.39
C LEU A 57 11.41 2.17 -0.79
N LEU A 58 10.34 2.82 -1.20
CA LEU A 58 10.35 3.75 -2.32
C LEU A 58 11.12 4.99 -1.85
N VAL A 59 12.39 5.08 -2.24
CA VAL A 59 13.19 6.28 -2.01
C VAL A 59 12.82 7.30 -3.08
N PRO A 60 12.31 8.48 -2.72
CA PRO A 60 12.11 9.56 -3.67
C PRO A 60 13.46 9.96 -4.27
N ARG A 61 13.68 9.68 -5.57
CA ARG A 61 14.86 10.12 -6.33
C ARG A 61 14.71 11.49 -6.99
N GLY A 62 13.64 12.21 -6.67
CA GLY A 62 13.40 13.56 -7.17
C GLY A 62 13.34 14.54 -6.01
N SER A 63 14.28 15.48 -5.97
CA SER A 63 14.20 16.68 -5.14
C SER A 63 12.96 17.46 -5.56
N CYS A 64 11.85 17.28 -4.85
CA CYS A 64 10.70 18.16 -4.99
C CYS A 64 10.99 19.42 -4.18
N GLY A 65 11.62 20.40 -4.83
CA GLY A 65 11.65 21.76 -4.32
C GLY A 65 10.22 22.27 -4.24
N THR A 66 9.74 22.41 -3.00
CA THR A 66 8.60 23.27 -2.71
C THR A 66 9.00 24.71 -3.01
N LEU A 67 8.06 25.47 -3.61
CA LEU A 67 7.86 26.93 -3.55
C LEU A 67 6.95 27.25 -4.74
N ASP A 68 5.64 27.18 -4.53
CA ASP A 68 4.79 28.30 -4.13
C ASP A 68 4.43 29.22 -5.31
N SER A 69 3.17 29.62 -5.28
CA SER A 69 2.45 30.39 -6.26
C SER A 69 3.13 31.72 -6.61
N SER A 70 2.69 32.25 -7.75
CA SER A 70 2.65 33.67 -8.10
C SER A 70 3.94 34.29 -8.64
N GLN A 71 4.03 34.48 -9.96
CA GLN A 71 3.63 35.75 -10.57
C GLN A 71 3.82 35.74 -12.09
N CYS A 72 2.86 36.41 -12.72
CA CYS A 72 2.80 36.72 -14.13
C CYS A 72 3.94 37.67 -14.54
N GLY A 73 4.35 37.58 -15.81
CA GLY A 73 4.69 38.79 -16.58
C GLY A 73 6.12 38.92 -17.09
N LEU A 74 6.21 38.98 -18.43
CA LEU A 74 7.07 39.87 -19.22
C LEU A 74 8.59 39.74 -19.09
N GLY A 75 9.19 39.11 -20.10
CA GLY A 75 10.14 39.74 -21.03
C GLY A 75 11.51 40.21 -20.54
N VAL A 76 12.47 40.13 -21.47
CA VAL A 76 13.79 40.78 -21.53
C VAL A 76 14.96 39.97 -20.96
N ASP A 77 15.68 39.39 -21.92
CA ASP A 77 17.12 39.41 -22.18
C ASP A 77 18.12 39.70 -21.04
N SER A 78 19.27 39.03 -21.18
CA SER A 78 20.60 39.30 -20.63
C SER A 78 21.03 38.62 -19.33
N ARG A 79 21.90 37.63 -19.58
CA ARG A 79 23.21 37.36 -18.98
C ARG A 79 23.32 37.02 -17.49
N GLU A 80 24.04 35.91 -17.33
CA GLU A 80 24.67 35.38 -16.14
C GLU A 80 23.71 34.81 -15.10
N ASP A 81 24.26 33.88 -14.32
CA ASP A 81 23.69 33.27 -13.13
C ASP A 81 23.02 31.91 -13.31
N SER A 82 23.35 31.03 -12.37
CA SER A 82 22.79 29.71 -12.08
C SER A 82 21.40 29.47 -12.68
N GLY A 83 21.35 29.00 -13.93
CA GLY A 83 20.11 28.63 -14.58
C GLY A 83 19.50 27.47 -13.82
N ASP A 84 18.35 27.72 -13.19
CA ASP A 84 17.50 26.68 -12.63
C ASP A 84 17.39 25.55 -13.67
N PRO A 85 17.85 24.31 -13.36
CA PRO A 85 17.91 23.23 -14.34
C PRO A 85 16.55 22.95 -15.00
N ALA A 86 15.44 23.37 -14.38
CA ALA A 86 14.09 23.30 -14.93
C ALA A 86 13.87 24.18 -16.17
N SER A 87 14.62 25.29 -16.34
CA SER A 87 14.52 26.18 -17.50
C SER A 87 15.04 25.57 -18.80
N SER A 88 15.83 24.48 -18.70
CA SER A 88 16.40 23.76 -19.85
C SER A 88 15.53 22.59 -20.35
N LEU A 89 14.41 22.31 -19.69
CA LEU A 89 13.54 21.21 -20.04
C LEU A 89 12.56 21.60 -21.15
N ARG A 90 12.37 20.69 -22.11
CA ARG A 90 11.36 20.85 -23.17
C ARG A 90 10.03 20.25 -22.70
N PRO A 91 8.90 20.95 -22.91
CA PRO A 91 7.58 20.37 -22.67
C PRO A 91 7.38 19.08 -23.48
N ILE A 92 6.75 18.06 -22.88
CA ILE A 92 6.35 16.82 -23.55
C ILE A 92 4.85 16.60 -23.41
N VAL A 93 4.24 15.94 -24.40
CA VAL A 93 2.83 15.52 -24.36
C VAL A 93 2.79 14.00 -24.24
N ILE A 94 2.14 13.50 -23.19
CA ILE A 94 1.90 12.06 -23.00
C ILE A 94 0.58 11.72 -23.68
N ASP A 95 0.62 10.98 -24.79
CA ASP A 95 -0.59 10.47 -25.44
C ASP A 95 -1.10 9.23 -24.68
N GLY A 96 -2.34 9.29 -24.20
CA GLY A 96 -2.97 8.27 -23.36
C GLY A 96 -3.46 7.04 -24.12
N SER A 97 -3.04 6.87 -25.37
CA SER A 97 -3.54 5.83 -26.29
C SER A 97 -3.09 4.41 -25.96
N ASN A 98 -2.17 4.22 -24.99
CA ASN A 98 -1.67 2.91 -24.55
C ASN A 98 -1.96 2.64 -23.07
N VAL A 99 -3.23 2.68 -22.66
CA VAL A 99 -3.67 2.22 -21.34
C VAL A 99 -4.22 0.79 -21.46
N ALA A 100 -3.39 -0.21 -21.19
CA ALA A 100 -3.85 -1.58 -20.96
C ALA A 100 -4.09 -1.78 -19.45
N MET A 101 -5.31 -1.52 -18.98
CA MET A 101 -5.76 -2.02 -17.68
C MET A 101 -6.31 -3.43 -17.87
N ARG A 102 -5.86 -4.37 -17.02
CA ARG A 102 -6.33 -5.76 -16.99
C ARG A 102 -7.66 -5.89 -16.25
#